data_AF-A0A8T6IVK1-F1
#
_entry.id   AF-A0A8T6IVK1-F1
#
_cell.length_a   1.000
_cell.length_b   1.000
_cell.length_c   1.000
_cell.angle_alpha   90.00
_cell.angle_beta   90.00
_cell.angle_gamma   90.00
#
_symmetry.space_group_name_H-M   'P 1'
#
loop_
_entity.id
_entity.type
_entity.pdbx_description
1 polymer ?
#
loop_
_entity_poly.entity_id
_entity_poly.type
_entity_poly.pdbx_seq_one_letter_code
_entity_poly.pdbx_strand_id
1 'polypeptide(L)' 'MLLTKGNVWGGTVEQELSDAQWKLIQPWLPAPKRRGRPRADDRRTINGVLYVLRTGCRWQDLPGEYGSSVTCWRRL' A
#
# COMPACT_ATOMS: atom_id res chain seq x y z
N MET A 1 29.53 17.74 -14.63
CA MET A 1 30.11 16.56 -13.95
C MET A 1 28.97 15.63 -13.64
N LEU A 2 28.98 14.46 -14.29
CA LEU A 2 27.85 13.60 -14.57
C LEU A 2 27.40 12.79 -13.34
N LEU A 3 26.09 12.81 -13.05
CA LEU A 3 25.31 11.60 -12.71
C LEU A 3 23.85 11.79 -13.18
N THR A 4 23.64 11.61 -14.47
CA THR A 4 22.34 11.23 -15.05
C THR A 4 22.10 9.74 -14.83
N LYS A 5 21.29 9.37 -13.83
CA LYS A 5 20.43 8.17 -13.77
C LYS A 5 19.38 8.50 -12.70
N GLY A 6 18.20 9.01 -13.03
CA GLY A 6 17.18 8.28 -13.77
C GLY A 6 16.10 7.90 -12.78
N ASN A 7 15.52 8.90 -12.11
CA ASN A 7 14.44 8.70 -11.16
C ASN A 7 13.18 8.74 -12.01
N VAL A 8 12.75 7.56 -12.42
CA VAL A 8 11.65 7.30 -13.33
C VAL A 8 10.35 7.87 -12.75
N TRP A 9 10.01 9.08 -13.17
CA TRP A 9 8.66 9.60 -13.12
C TRP A 9 7.87 8.92 -14.24
N GLY A 10 7.16 7.83 -13.91
CA GLY A 10 6.24 7.15 -14.82
C GLY A 10 6.24 5.63 -14.67
N GLY A 11 5.25 5.09 -13.94
CA GLY A 11 5.01 3.65 -13.86
C GLY A 11 4.36 3.19 -12.56
N THR A 12 3.07 3.44 -12.41
CA THR A 12 2.24 3.19 -11.21
C THR A 12 2.02 1.71 -10.85
N VAL A 13 2.87 0.78 -11.29
CA VAL A 13 2.58 -0.68 -11.19
C VAL A 13 3.73 -1.51 -10.61
N GLU A 14 4.98 -1.04 -10.69
CA GLU A 14 6.15 -1.85 -10.32
C GLU A 14 6.40 -1.92 -8.80
N GLN A 15 5.61 -1.20 -8.01
CA GLN A 15 5.84 -1.03 -6.58
C GLN A 15 4.83 -1.73 -5.68
N GLU A 16 3.81 -2.38 -6.23
CA GLU A 16 2.88 -3.17 -5.43
C GLU A 16 3.48 -4.50 -4.99
N LEU A 17 2.93 -5.09 -3.93
CA LEU A 17 3.28 -6.45 -3.53
C LEU A 17 2.90 -7.43 -4.64
N SER A 18 3.89 -8.21 -5.08
CA SER A 18 3.64 -9.36 -5.95
C SER A 18 2.77 -10.39 -5.24
N ASP A 19 2.08 -11.25 -6.00
CA ASP A 19 1.25 -12.31 -5.42
C ASP A 19 2.06 -13.27 -4.53
N ALA A 20 3.32 -13.51 -4.88
CA ALA A 20 4.22 -14.35 -4.09
C ALA A 20 4.53 -13.71 -2.73
N GLN A 21 4.87 -12.43 -2.71
CA GLN A 21 5.10 -11.69 -1.46
C GLN A 21 3.82 -11.57 -0.64
N TRP A 22 2.69 -11.32 -1.30
CA TRP A 22 1.38 -11.26 -0.64
C TRP A 22 1.04 -12.57 0.07
N LYS A 23 1.27 -13.71 -0.57
CA LYS A 23 1.04 -15.05 0.02
C LYS A 23 1.87 -15.29 1.28
N LEU A 24 3.04 -14.66 1.42
CA LEU A 24 3.86 -14.77 2.63
C LEU A 24 3.29 -13.93 3.79
N ILE A 25 2.66 -12.79 3.48
CA ILE A 25 2.13 -11.83 4.46
C ILE A 25 0.71 -12.20 4.89
N GLN A 26 -0.14 -12.58 3.94
CA GLN A 26 -1.56 -12.84 4.14
C GLN A 26 -1.89 -13.74 5.36
N PRO A 27 -1.16 -14.83 5.64
CA PRO A 27 -1.46 -15.71 6.77
C PRO A 27 -1.34 -15.04 8.15
N TRP A 28 -0.54 -13.97 8.25
CA TRP A 28 -0.30 -13.24 9.48
C TRP A 28 -1.35 -12.17 9.75
N LEU A 29 -2.21 -11.90 8.77
CA LEU A 29 -3.27 -10.92 8.92
C LEU A 29 -4.46 -11.52 9.68
N PRO A 30 -5.09 -10.71 10.55
CA PRO A 30 -6.26 -11.17 11.31
C PRO A 30 -7.40 -11.56 10.37
N ALA A 31 -7.97 -12.74 10.59
CA ALA A 31 -9.09 -13.24 9.81
C ALA A 31 -10.26 -12.23 9.74
N PRO A 32 -10.98 -12.17 8.60
CA PRO A 32 -12.13 -11.31 8.46
C PRO A 32 -13.18 -11.64 9.51
N LYS A 33 -13.72 -10.60 10.17
CA LYS A 33 -14.75 -10.76 11.20
C LYS A 33 -16.07 -11.16 10.54
N ARG A 34 -16.75 -12.18 11.10
CA ARG A 34 -18.07 -12.66 10.62
C ARG A 34 -19.20 -11.63 10.79
N ARG A 35 -19.05 -10.66 11.70
CA ARG A 35 -20.05 -9.63 12.01
C ARG A 35 -19.41 -8.25 12.08
N GLY A 36 -20.18 -7.21 11.74
CA GLY A 36 -19.76 -5.81 11.71
C GLY A 36 -19.45 -5.31 10.30
N ARG A 37 -18.93 -4.08 10.20
CA ARG A 37 -18.53 -3.49 8.92
C ARG A 37 -17.41 -4.33 8.28
N PRO A 38 -17.54 -4.73 7.00
CA PRO A 38 -16.48 -5.43 6.30
C PRO A 38 -15.15 -4.66 6.39
N ARG A 39 -14.06 -5.39 6.61
CA ARG A 39 -12.72 -4.78 6.58
C ARG A 39 -12.43 -4.30 5.16
N ALA A 40 -11.73 -3.17 5.04
CA ALA A 40 -11.16 -2.77 3.77
C ALA A 40 -10.17 -3.84 3.27
N ASP A 41 -10.00 -3.91 1.95
CA ASP A 41 -9.06 -4.83 1.31
C ASP A 41 -7.66 -4.69 1.91
N ASP A 42 -7.15 -5.78 2.50
CA ASP A 42 -5.89 -5.75 3.24
C ASP A 42 -4.69 -5.51 2.31
N ARG A 43 -4.74 -6.05 1.10
CA ARG A 43 -3.66 -5.91 0.12
C ARG A 43 -3.55 -4.47 -0.35
N ARG A 44 -4.68 -3.86 -0.72
CA ARG A 44 -4.72 -2.45 -1.12
C ARG A 44 -4.25 -1.53 0.00
N THR A 45 -4.70 -1.81 1.22
CA THR A 45 -4.34 -0.99 2.38
C THR A 45 -2.83 -1.06 2.67
N ILE A 46 -2.23 -2.26 2.61
CA ILE A 46 -0.79 -2.44 2.80
C ILE A 46 0.01 -1.81 1.65
N ASN A 47 -0.44 -1.97 0.40
CA ASN A 47 0.18 -1.27 -0.74
C ASN A 47 0.15 0.26 -0.54
N GLY A 48 -0.95 0.81 -0.02
CA GLY A 48 -1.03 2.23 0.32
C GLY A 48 -0.05 2.67 1.42
N VAL A 49 0.12 1.85 2.47
CA VAL A 49 1.14 2.11 3.51
C VAL A 49 2.55 2.08 2.90
N LEU A 50 2.86 1.09 2.08
CA LEU A 50 4.16 0.98 1.40
C LEU A 50 4.41 2.17 0.46
N TYR A 51 3.37 2.63 -0.23
CA TYR A 51 3.45 3.82 -1.07
C TYR A 51 3.89 5.05 -0.26
N VAL A 52 3.23 5.32 0.88
CA VAL A 52 3.59 6.44 1.76
C VAL A 52 5.02 6.29 2.31
N LEU A 53 5.40 5.10 2.76
CA LEU A 53 6.73 4.85 3.32
C LEU A 53 7.85 5.04 2.29
N ARG A 54 7.59 4.76 1.00
CA ARG A 54 8.59 4.91 -0.07
C ARG A 54 8.63 6.31 -0.66
N THR A 55 7.48 6.94 -0.85
CA THR A 55 7.39 8.28 -1.45
C THR A 55 7.61 9.39 -0.44
N GLY A 56 7.39 9.12 0.85
CA GLY A 56 7.38 10.12 1.91
C GLY A 56 6.22 11.12 1.80
N CYS A 57 5.20 10.83 0.98
CA CYS A 57 4.04 11.70 0.82
C CYS A 57 3.22 11.78 2.12
N ARG A 58 2.36 12.79 2.24
CA ARG A 58 1.43 12.83 3.37
C ARG A 58 0.36 11.77 3.15
N TRP A 59 -0.22 11.25 4.24
CA TRP A 59 -1.36 10.33 4.15
C TRP A 59 -2.53 10.90 3.35
N GLN A 60 -2.73 12.22 3.40
CA GLN A 60 -3.79 12.90 2.63
C GLN A 60 -3.56 12.87 1.12
N ASP A 61 -2.31 12.74 0.68
CA ASP A 61 -1.92 12.70 -0.73
C ASP A 61 -1.90 11.26 -1.28
N LEU A 62 -2.28 10.27 -0.46
CA LEU A 62 -2.34 8.88 -0.88
C LEU A 62 -3.35 8.72 -2.04
N PRO A 63 -2.96 8.09 -3.16
CA PRO A 63 -3.88 7.77 -4.24
C PRO A 63 -5.09 6.96 -3.76
N GLY A 64 -6.29 7.38 -4.18
CA GLY A 64 -7.54 6.75 -3.76
C GLY A 64 -7.71 5.29 -4.19
N GLU A 65 -6.88 4.81 -5.12
CA GLU A 65 -6.83 3.40 -5.56
C GLU A 65 -6.45 2.44 -4.43
N TYR A 66 -5.65 2.90 -3.46
CA TYR A 66 -5.26 2.15 -2.27
C TYR A 66 -6.33 2.17 -1.17
N GLY A 67 -7.42 2.92 -1.39
CA GLY A 67 -8.51 3.10 -0.44
C GLY A 67 -8.37 4.36 0.39
N SER A 68 -9.08 4.41 1.53
CA SER A 68 -9.06 5.59 2.39
C SER A 68 -7.73 5.71 3.12
N SER A 69 -7.10 6.88 3.00
CA SER A 69 -5.89 7.27 3.74
C SER A 69 -6.02 7.04 5.25
N VAL A 70 -7.18 7.36 5.83
CA VAL A 70 -7.50 7.12 7.24
C VAL A 70 -7.51 5.62 7.56
N THR A 71 -7.94 4.77 6.63
CA THR A 71 -7.92 3.32 6.82
C THR A 71 -6.50 2.77 6.77
N CYS A 72 -5.64 3.32 5.91
CA CYS A 72 -4.22 2.97 5.86
C CYS A 72 -3.50 3.38 7.15
N TRP A 73 -3.69 4.63 7.58
CA TRP A 73 -3.08 5.15 8.80
C TRP A 73 -3.50 4.37 10.06
N ARG A 74 -4.78 4.00 10.19
CA ARG A 74 -5.29 3.22 11.33
C ARG A 74 -4.76 1.78 11.43
N ARG A 75 -3.97 1.32 10.45
CA ARG A 75 -3.40 -0.02 10.40
C ARG A 75 -1.89 -0.06 10.68
N LEU A 76 -1.27 1.10 10.82
CA LEU A 76 -0.01 1.28 11.53
C LEU A 76 -0.29 1.28 13.04
#